data_AF-A0A8J8CGC7-F1
#
_entry.id   AF-A0A8J8CGC7-F1
#
_cell.length_a   1.000
_cell.length_b   1.000
_cell.length_c   1.000
_cell.angle_alpha   90.00
_cell.angle_beta   90.00
_cell.angle_gamma   90.00
#
_symmetry.space_group_name_H-M   'P 1'
#
loop_
_entity.id
_entity.type
_entity.pdbx_description
1 polymer ?
#
loop_
_entity_poly.entity_id
_entity_poly.type
_entity_poly.pdbx_seq_one_letter_code
_entity_poly.pdbx_strand_id
1 'polypeptide(L)' 'MAIKLEELLIPKERNFFKMLNDQAKKAEEGAEAFEKFLESNSTDDFKKVLKAEDEGDELRRITMINLVATFVT' A
#
# COMPACT_ATOMS: atom_id res chain seq x y z
N MET A 1 30.64 -0.58 4.82
CA MET A 1 29.79 0.14 5.77
C MET A 1 29.37 -0.86 6.84
N ALA A 2 29.89 -0.73 8.07
CA ALA A 2 29.58 -1.67 9.13
C ALA A 2 28.23 -1.30 9.74
N ILE A 3 27.25 -2.21 9.66
CA ILE A 3 25.95 -2.06 10.33
C ILE A 3 26.22 -2.09 11.84
N LYS A 4 25.78 -1.07 12.55
CA LYS A 4 25.98 -0.97 13.99
C LYS A 4 25.04 -1.93 14.70
N LEU A 5 25.52 -2.65 15.72
CA LEU A 5 24.75 -3.65 16.48
C LEU A 5 23.42 -3.09 17.03
N GLU A 6 23.43 -1.80 17.38
CA GLU A 6 22.30 -0.98 17.81
C GLU A 6 21.16 -0.90 16.76
N GLU A 7 21.46 -0.94 15.46
CA GLU A 7 20.46 -0.96 14.38
C GLU A 7 19.85 -2.35 14.16
N LEU A 8 20.49 -3.41 14.67
CA LEU A 8 19.96 -4.79 14.63
C LEU A 8 18.99 -5.08 15.78
N LEU A 9 19.16 -4.39 16.91
CA LEU A 9 18.46 -4.67 18.17
C LEU A 9 17.16 -3.85 18.34
N ILE A 10 16.98 -2.77 17.59
CA ILE A 10 15.75 -1.97 17.59
C ILE A 10 14.90 -2.42 16.41
N PRO A 11 13.77 -3.13 16.64
CA PRO A 11 12.85 -3.45 15.56
C PRO A 11 12.42 -2.14 14.90
N LYS A 12 12.57 -2.02 13.57
CA LYS A 12 11.99 -0.89 12.84
C LYS A 12 10.51 -0.82 13.20
N GLU A 13 10.07 0.30 13.75
CA GLU A 13 8.68 0.49 14.14
C GLU A 13 7.80 0.35 12.89
N ARG A 14 6.97 -0.69 12.86
CA ARG A 14 6.03 -0.97 11.77
C ARG A 14 4.67 -0.40 12.17
N ASN A 15 4.34 0.76 11.65
CA ASN A 15 3.04 1.38 11.89
C ASN A 15 1.98 0.73 10.98
N PHE A 16 1.38 -0.36 11.45
CA PHE A 16 0.34 -1.10 10.72
C PHE A 16 -0.92 -0.27 10.48
N PHE A 17 -1.28 0.65 11.38
CA PHE A 17 -2.42 1.55 11.17
C PHE A 17 -2.18 2.48 9.98
N LYS A 18 -0.97 3.02 9.84
CA LYS A 18 -0.59 3.79 8.65
C LYS A 18 -0.69 2.93 7.39
N MET A 19 -0.18 1.70 7.41
CA MET A 19 -0.23 0.79 6.26
C MET A 19 -1.67 0.46 5.83
N LEU A 20 -2.57 0.25 6.80
CA LEU A 20 -3.99 0.04 6.52
C LEU A 20 -4.66 1.31 5.98
N ASN A 21 -4.33 2.47 6.55
CA ASN A 21 -4.84 3.75 6.07
C ASN A 21 -4.36 4.06 4.64
N ASP A 22 -3.10 3.75 4.31
CA ASP A 22 -2.58 3.93 2.95
C ASP A 22 -3.30 3.02 1.95
N GLN A 23 -3.61 1.77 2.33
CA GLN A 23 -4.45 0.88 1.52
C GLN A 23 -5.86 1.42 1.33
N ALA A 24 -6.49 1.92 2.39
CA ALA A 24 -7.84 2.48 2.34
C ALA A 24 -7.90 3.70 1.40
N LYS A 25 -6.93 4.61 1.51
CA LYS A 25 -6.81 5.77 0.61
C LYS A 25 -6.64 5.34 -0.85
N LYS A 26 -5.81 4.33 -1.11
CA LYS A 26 -5.61 3.84 -2.47
C LYS A 26 -6.87 3.20 -3.04
N ALA A 27 -7.64 2.49 -2.22
CA ALA A 27 -8.93 1.94 -2.61
C ALA A 27 -9.96 3.04 -2.91
N GLU A 28 -10.00 4.11 -2.12
CA GLU A 28 -10.82 5.30 -2.38
C GLU A 28 -10.43 5.97 -3.71
N GLU A 29 -9.14 6.21 -3.94
CA GLU A 29 -8.63 6.74 -5.22
C GLU A 29 -9.04 5.86 -6.42
N GLY A 30 -8.98 4.52 -6.26
CA GLY A 30 -9.41 3.57 -7.28
C GLY A 30 -10.91 3.64 -7.56
N ALA A 31 -11.74 3.79 -6.52
CA ALA A 31 -13.18 3.95 -6.65
C ALA A 31 -13.54 5.25 -7.37
N GLU A 32 -12.91 6.37 -7.02
CA GLU A 32 -13.10 7.66 -7.72
C GLU A 32 -12.65 7.59 -9.19
N ALA A 33 -11.55 6.91 -9.48
CA ALA A 33 -11.09 6.72 -10.85
C ALA A 33 -12.08 5.85 -11.65
N PHE A 34 -12.69 4.86 -11.01
CA PHE A 34 -13.68 4.00 -11.64
C PHE A 34 -14.98 4.75 -11.93
N GLU A 35 -15.45 5.58 -10.99
CA GLU A 35 -16.59 6.47 -11.22
C GLU A 35 -16.36 7.37 -12.44
N LYS A 36 -15.21 8.04 -12.51
CA LYS A 36 -14.82 8.86 -13.67
C LYS A 36 -14.78 8.07 -14.98
N PHE A 37 -14.28 6.84 -14.94
CA PHE A 37 -14.29 5.96 -16.10
C PHE A 37 -15.72 5.60 -16.54
N LEU A 38 -16.64 5.35 -15.61
CA LEU A 38 -18.03 5.07 -15.95
C LEU A 38 -18.72 6.26 -16.64
N GLU A 39 -18.34 7.49 -16.27
CA GLU A 39 -18.85 8.71 -16.90
C GLU A 39 -18.23 8.98 -18.28
N SER A 40 -16.91 8.83 -18.40
CA SER A 40 -16.18 9.21 -19.60
C SER A 40 -16.08 8.09 -20.65
N ASN A 41 -16.14 6.84 -20.21
CA ASN A 41 -15.81 5.61 -20.95
C ASN A 41 -14.45 5.71 -21.68
N SER A 42 -13.53 6.51 -21.15
CA SER A 42 -12.23 6.77 -21.74
C SER A 42 -11.20 5.71 -21.35
N THR A 43 -10.43 5.23 -22.32
CA THR A 43 -9.28 4.35 -22.09
C THR A 43 -8.26 4.94 -21.10
N ASP A 44 -8.11 6.27 -21.07
CA ASP A 44 -7.16 6.90 -20.17
C ASP A 44 -7.63 6.92 -18.71
N ASP A 45 -8.94 7.00 -18.47
CA ASP A 45 -9.49 6.85 -17.11
C ASP A 45 -9.46 5.39 -16.67
N PHE A 46 -9.69 4.44 -17.58
CA PHE A 46 -9.49 3.02 -17.30
C PHE A 46 -8.04 2.70 -16.89
N LYS A 47 -7.03 3.29 -17.54
CA LYS A 47 -5.63 3.14 -17.12
C LYS A 47 -5.38 3.64 -15.69
N LYS A 48 -6.09 4.69 -15.25
CA LYS A 48 -5.96 5.19 -13.87
C LYS A 48 -6.56 4.20 -12.86
N VAL A 49 -7.67 3.55 -13.20
CA VAL A 49 -8.25 2.47 -12.38
C VAL A 49 -7.25 1.33 -12.21
N LEU A 50 -6.66 0.84 -13.32
CA LEU A 50 -5.66 -0.24 -13.27
C LEU A 50 -4.44 0.16 -12.44
N LYS A 51 -3.94 1.38 -12.63
CA LYS A 51 -2.81 1.88 -11.85
C LYS A 51 -3.12 1.92 -10.35
N ALA A 52 -4.31 2.38 -9.96
CA ALA A 52 -4.71 2.41 -8.56
C ALA A 52 -4.81 1.00 -7.96
N GLU A 53 -5.28 0.02 -8.74
CA GLU A 53 -5.34 -1.39 -8.36
C GLU A 53 -3.94 -1.98 -8.15
N ASP A 54 -3.03 -1.82 -9.12
CA ASP A 54 -1.64 -2.26 -9.04
C ASP A 54 -0.93 -1.69 -7.79
N GLU A 55 -1.10 -0.39 -7.55
CA GLU A 55 -0.52 0.29 -6.39
C GLU A 55 -1.14 -0.20 -5.07
N GLY A 56 -2.45 -0.48 -5.05
CA GLY A 56 -3.15 -1.05 -3.90
C GLY A 56 -2.68 -2.48 -3.58
N ASP A 57 -2.45 -3.30 -4.61
CA ASP A 57 -1.94 -4.66 -4.49
C ASP A 57 -0.55 -4.68 -3.82
N GLU A 58 0.33 -3.76 -4.25
CA GLU A 58 1.67 -3.62 -3.69
C GLU A 58 1.63 -3.17 -2.22
N LEU A 59 0.77 -2.21 -1.86
CA LEU A 59 0.58 -1.80 -0.47
C LEU A 59 0.09 -2.95 0.40
N ARG A 60 -0.82 -3.78 -0.11
CA ARG A 60 -1.30 -4.99 0.57
C ARG A 60 -0.17 -6.00 0.74
N ARG A 61 0.63 -6.25 -0.31
CA ARG A 61 1.77 -7.17 -0.28
C ARG A 61 2.82 -6.75 0.76
N ILE A 62 3.18 -5.47 0.78
CA ILE A 62 4.12 -4.89 1.77
C ILE A 62 3.57 -5.09 3.18
N THR A 63 2.28 -4.82 3.40
CA THR A 63 1.64 -4.97 4.72
C THR A 63 1.71 -6.43 5.18
N MET A 64 1.40 -7.38 4.30
CA MET A 64 1.49 -8.81 4.61
C MET A 64 2.90 -9.25 4.95
N ILE A 65 3.91 -8.82 4.20
CA ILE A 65 5.32 -9.11 4.50
C ILE A 65 5.70 -8.58 5.88
N ASN A 66 5.27 -7.36 6.20
CA ASN A 66 5.53 -6.76 7.51
C ASN A 66 4.77 -7.47 8.64
N LEU A 67 3.56 -7.97 8.41
CA LEU A 67 2.83 -8.75 9.41
C LEU A 67 3.54 -10.07 9.70
N VAL A 68 3.90 -10.82 8.66
CA VAL A 68 4.58 -12.13 8.79
C VAL A 68 5.95 -11.98 9.46
N ALA A 69 6.69 -10.92 9.14
CA ALA A 69 8.01 -10.69 9.71
C ALA A 69 7.97 -10.00 11.08
N THR A 70 6.79 -9.69 11.65
CA THR A 70 6.68 -9.08 12.99
C THR A 70 6.25 -10.16 13.97
N PHE A 71 7.06 -10.37 15.00
CA PHE A 71 6.68 -11.18 16.14
C PHE A 71 6.36 -10.24 17.31
N VAL A 72 5.11 -10.23 17.76
CA VAL A 72 4.67 -9.45 18.93
C VAL A 72 4.75 -10.37 20.14
N THR A 73 5.69 -10.09 21.05
CA THR A 73 5.83 -10.78 22.35
C THR A 73 5.59 -9.82 23.48
#